data_AF-A0A2U2ZUK9-F1
#
_entry.id   AF-A0A2U2ZUK9-F1
#
_cell.length_a   1.000
_cell.length_b   1.000
_cell.length_c   1.000
_cell.angle_alpha   90.00
_cell.angle_beta   90.00
_cell.angle_gamma   90.00
#
_symmetry.space_group_name_H-M   'P 1'
#
loop_
_entity.id
_entity.type
_entity.pdbx_description
1 polymer ?
#
loop_
_entity_poly.entity_id
_entity_poly.type
_entity_poly.pdbx_seq_one_letter_code
_entity_poly.pdbx_strand_id
1 'polypeptide(L)'
;MISIPALLVLAAAGYRATQLAVHDTILDPARAVVFDWHSRKTHSPVRSAAVTLISCPYCMGWWISGALLATYLLVTGRFDDAPLLIHGIEWFAVAGAAVLLNRVDDTLGEVGK
;
A
#
# COMPACT_ATOMS: atom_id res chain seq x y z
N MET A 1 -14.64 13.13 -7.53
CA MET A 1 -13.52 12.82 -8.45
C MET A 1 -12.26 13.52 -7.98
N ILE A 2 -11.21 12.75 -7.66
CA ILE A 2 -9.91 13.29 -7.26
C ILE A 2 -9.24 14.05 -8.42
N SER A 3 -8.56 15.14 -8.07
CA SER A 3 -7.74 15.89 -9.03
C SER A 3 -6.43 15.16 -9.34
N ILE A 4 -5.85 15.40 -10.52
CA ILE A 4 -4.53 14.84 -10.89
C ILE A 4 -3.44 15.17 -9.87
N PRO A 5 -3.28 16.42 -9.38
CA PRO A 5 -2.27 16.72 -8.37
C PRO A 5 -2.47 15.91 -7.08
N ALA A 6 -3.71 15.79 -6.61
CA ALA A 6 -4.01 14.98 -5.42
C ALA A 6 -3.67 13.50 -5.65
N LEU A 7 -3.98 12.95 -6.83
CA LEU A 7 -3.61 11.58 -7.21
C LEU A 7 -2.09 11.39 -7.15
N LEU A 8 -1.31 12.31 -7.70
CA LEU A 8 0.15 12.21 -7.70
C LEU A 8 0.74 12.25 -6.29
N VAL A 9 0.22 13.15 -5.43
CA VAL A 9 0.64 13.22 -4.02
C VAL A 9 0.27 11.95 -3.28
N LEU A 10 -0.95 11.43 -3.46
CA LEU A 10 -1.40 10.19 -2.84
C LEU A 10 -0.60 8.97 -3.35
N ALA A 11 -0.24 8.94 -4.63
CA ALA A 11 0.60 7.91 -5.21
C ALA A 11 2.01 7.93 -4.62
N ALA A 12 2.62 9.10 -4.51
CA ALA A 12 3.95 9.27 -3.89
C ALA A 12 3.93 8.89 -2.40
N ALA A 13 2.89 9.31 -1.68
CA ALA A 13 2.67 8.91 -0.29
C ALA A 13 2.46 7.41 -0.16
N GLY A 14 1.66 6.80 -1.03
CA GLY A 14 1.42 5.37 -1.08
C GLY A 14 2.69 4.56 -1.36
N TYR A 15 3.50 5.00 -2.32
CA TYR A 15 4.82 4.44 -2.59
C TYR A 15 5.70 4.48 -1.32
N ARG A 16 5.88 5.65 -0.70
CA ARG A 16 6.73 5.78 0.50
C ARG A 16 6.21 5.00 1.70
N ALA A 17 4.91 5.03 1.95
CA ALA A 17 4.32 4.26 3.04
C ALA A 17 4.44 2.74 2.81
N THR A 18 4.36 2.28 1.55
CA THR A 18 4.58 0.86 1.20
C THR A 18 6.04 0.47 1.42
N GLN A 19 6.99 1.32 1.02
CA GLN A 19 8.41 1.10 1.29
C GLN A 19 8.70 1.02 2.79
N LEU A 20 8.10 1.92 3.59
CA LEU A 20 8.18 1.88 5.05
C LEU A 20 7.63 0.55 5.61
N ALA A 21 6.49 0.09 5.09
CA ALA A 21 5.83 -1.13 5.56
C ALA A 21 6.57 -2.42 5.19
N VAL A 22 7.17 -2.47 4.00
CA VAL A 22 7.64 -3.72 3.38
C VAL A 22 9.17 -3.80 3.27
N HIS A 23 9.89 -2.69 3.35
CA HIS A 23 11.35 -2.70 3.16
C HIS A 23 12.11 -2.05 4.31
N ASP A 24 11.51 -1.10 5.02
CA ASP A 24 12.21 -0.32 6.04
C ASP A 24 12.39 -1.09 7.37
N THR A 25 13.50 -0.82 8.05
CA THR A 25 13.88 -1.45 9.31
C THR A 25 13.04 -0.98 10.49
N ILE A 26 12.38 0.18 10.38
CA ILE A 26 11.48 0.73 11.41
C ILE A 26 10.38 -0.28 11.77
N LEU A 27 9.86 -1.00 10.78
CA LEU A 27 8.79 -1.99 10.99
C LEU A 27 9.30 -3.43 11.11
N ASP A 28 10.62 -3.66 11.11
CA ASP A 28 11.21 -4.99 11.32
C ASP A 28 10.72 -5.69 12.59
N PRO A 29 10.69 -5.04 13.77
CA PRO A 29 10.26 -5.72 15.00
C PRO A 29 8.80 -6.20 14.90
N ALA A 30 7.93 -5.39 14.32
CA ALA A 30 6.53 -5.73 14.14
C ALA A 30 6.37 -6.91 13.16
N ARG A 31 7.13 -6.90 12.04
CA ARG A 31 7.14 -8.01 11.08
C ARG A 31 7.67 -9.29 11.70
N ALA A 32 8.74 -9.22 12.49
CA ALA A 32 9.31 -10.36 13.20
C ALA A 32 8.29 -11.03 14.12
N VAL A 33 7.46 -10.25 14.83
CA VAL A 33 6.37 -10.79 15.66
C VAL A 33 5.34 -11.55 14.81
N VAL A 34 4.97 -11.04 13.64
CA VAL A 34 4.04 -11.73 12.72
C VAL A 34 4.66 -13.01 12.18
N PHE A 35 5.95 -13.00 11.83
CA PHE A 35 6.66 -14.19 11.39
C PHE A 35 6.77 -15.25 12.50
N ASP A 36 7.08 -14.87 13.74
CA ASP A 36 7.07 -15.79 14.89
C ASP A 36 5.67 -16.36 15.15
N TRP A 37 4.63 -15.52 15.06
CA TRP A 37 3.27 -16.01 15.16
C TRP A 37 2.91 -17.02 14.05
N HIS A 38 3.38 -16.80 12.81
CA HIS A 38 3.22 -17.76 11.73
C HIS A 38 3.97 -19.08 11.99
N SER A 39 5.20 -19.01 12.51
CA SER A 39 6.05 -20.19 12.79
C SER A 39 5.39 -21.21 13.71
N ARG A 40 4.56 -20.75 14.67
CA ARG A 40 3.80 -21.60 15.60
C ARG A 40 2.74 -22.48 14.93
N LYS A 41 2.31 -22.16 13.69
CA LYS A 41 1.34 -22.96 12.91
C LYS A 41 1.44 -22.64 11.41
N THR A 42 2.48 -23.14 10.77
CA THR A 42 2.84 -22.87 9.37
C THR A 42 1.78 -23.27 8.34
N HIS A 43 0.98 -24.33 8.62
CA HIS A 43 -0.06 -24.80 7.69
C HIS A 43 -1.41 -24.05 7.82
N SER A 44 -1.48 -22.98 8.62
CA SER A 44 -2.72 -22.23 8.77
C SER A 44 -2.90 -21.23 7.61
N PRO A 45 -3.98 -21.34 6.80
CA PRO A 45 -4.17 -20.48 5.63
C PRO A 45 -4.29 -19.00 5.99
N VAL A 46 -4.91 -18.70 7.14
CA VAL A 46 -5.05 -17.32 7.64
C VAL A 46 -3.68 -16.73 7.99
N ARG A 47 -2.79 -17.52 8.60
CA ARG A 47 -1.44 -17.04 8.96
C ARG A 47 -0.58 -16.83 7.72
N SER A 48 -0.67 -17.73 6.74
CA SER A 48 0.00 -17.56 5.45
C SER A 48 -0.48 -16.31 4.72
N ALA A 49 -1.80 -16.07 4.67
CA ALA A 49 -2.36 -14.88 4.05
C ALA A 49 -1.87 -13.59 4.74
N ALA A 50 -1.79 -13.57 6.07
CA ALA A 50 -1.27 -12.42 6.82
C ALA A 50 0.21 -12.14 6.50
N VAL A 51 1.05 -13.18 6.46
CA VAL A 51 2.46 -13.03 6.07
C VAL A 51 2.59 -12.56 4.63
N THR A 52 1.84 -13.14 3.69
CA THR A 52 1.82 -12.68 2.29
C THR A 52 1.40 -11.22 2.18
N LEU A 53 0.39 -10.81 2.97
CA LEU A 53 -0.10 -9.45 2.98
C LEU A 53 0.98 -8.43 3.38
N ILE A 54 1.72 -8.70 4.46
CA ILE A 54 2.73 -7.76 4.98
C ILE A 54 4.06 -7.79 4.21
N SER A 55 4.34 -8.89 3.51
CA SER A 55 5.61 -9.09 2.79
C SER A 55 5.54 -8.68 1.32
N CYS A 56 4.34 -8.54 0.75
CA CYS A 56 4.17 -8.24 -0.66
C CYS A 56 3.86 -6.74 -0.86
N PRO A 57 4.71 -5.98 -1.57
CA PRO A 57 4.45 -4.57 -1.88
C PRO A 57 3.12 -4.35 -2.60
N TYR A 58 2.70 -5.28 -3.45
CA TYR A 58 1.41 -5.19 -4.16
C TYR A 58 0.22 -5.42 -3.22
N CYS A 59 0.33 -6.37 -2.30
CA CYS A 59 -0.73 -6.67 -1.35
C CYS A 59 -0.86 -5.55 -0.32
N MET A 60 0.25 -5.18 0.33
CA MET A 60 0.25 -4.12 1.34
C MET A 60 -0.04 -2.76 0.72
N GLY A 61 0.56 -2.47 -0.44
CA GLY A 61 0.41 -1.19 -1.14
C GLY A 61 -1.03 -0.93 -1.60
N TRP A 62 -1.80 -1.97 -1.94
CA TRP A 62 -3.23 -1.85 -2.19
C TRP A 62 -3.96 -1.26 -0.98
N TRP A 63 -3.79 -1.85 0.20
CA TRP A 63 -4.49 -1.40 1.41
C TRP A 63 -4.00 -0.05 1.91
N ILE A 64 -2.70 0.23 1.83
CA ILE A 64 -2.13 1.53 2.16
C ILE A 64 -2.71 2.62 1.26
N SER A 65 -2.80 2.39 -0.04
CA SER A 65 -3.39 3.34 -1.00
C SER A 65 -4.85 3.64 -0.67
N GLY A 66 -5.61 2.60 -0.29
CA GLY A 66 -7.00 2.76 0.14
C GLY A 66 -7.13 3.55 1.42
N ALA A 67 -6.31 3.26 2.43
CA ALA A 67 -6.30 3.97 3.70
C ALA A 67 -5.93 5.45 3.52
N LEU A 68 -4.95 5.76 2.68
CA LEU A 68 -4.56 7.13 2.35
C LEU A 68 -5.67 7.88 1.60
N LEU A 69 -6.28 7.24 0.59
CA LEU A 69 -7.41 7.84 -0.13
C LEU A 69 -8.59 8.10 0.80
N ALA A 70 -8.98 7.11 1.61
CA ALA A 70 -10.08 7.24 2.57
C ALA A 70 -9.79 8.37 3.56
N THR A 71 -8.58 8.44 4.10
CA THR A 71 -8.16 9.53 5.01
C THR A 71 -8.26 10.89 4.31
N TYR A 72 -7.76 11.00 3.09
CA TYR A 72 -7.84 12.23 2.30
C TYR A 72 -9.29 12.66 2.06
N LEU A 73 -10.16 11.74 1.63
CA LEU A 73 -11.58 12.04 1.38
C LEU A 73 -12.32 12.46 2.65
N LEU A 74 -12.07 11.78 3.77
CA LEU A 74 -12.69 12.10 5.06
C LEU A 74 -12.25 13.47 5.59
N VAL A 75 -10.93 13.73 5.60
CA VAL A 75 -10.38 14.99 6.14
C VAL A 75 -10.73 16.19 5.27
N THR A 76 -10.92 15.99 3.97
CA THR A 76 -11.34 17.06 3.05
C THR A 76 -12.86 17.20 2.92
N GLY A 77 -13.64 16.34 3.58
CA GLY A 77 -15.11 16.36 3.52
C GLY A 77 -15.68 15.92 2.16
N ARG A 78 -14.91 15.15 1.38
CA ARG A 78 -15.25 14.76 -0.02
C ARG A 78 -15.71 13.32 -0.16
N PHE A 79 -15.92 12.62 0.95
CA PHE A 79 -16.33 11.22 0.94
C PHE A 79 -17.74 11.02 0.38
N ASP A 80 -18.63 12.00 0.56
CA ASP A 80 -20.02 11.93 0.08
C ASP A 80 -20.21 12.65 -1.27
N ASP A 81 -19.15 13.20 -1.86
CA ASP A 81 -19.20 13.95 -3.13
C ASP A 81 -19.47 13.03 -4.36
N ALA A 82 -19.24 11.73 -4.22
CA ALA A 82 -19.37 10.77 -5.31
C ALA A 82 -19.86 9.40 -4.82
N PRO A 83 -20.49 8.58 -5.69
CA PRO A 83 -20.83 7.21 -5.36
C PRO A 83 -19.58 6.41 -4.95
N LEU A 84 -19.76 5.48 -4.00
CA LEU A 84 -18.69 4.58 -3.54
C LEU A 84 -17.97 3.85 -4.68
N LEU A 85 -18.68 3.56 -5.78
CA LEU A 85 -18.08 2.93 -6.95
C LEU A 85 -17.01 3.82 -7.61
N ILE A 86 -17.20 5.14 -7.63
CA ILE A 86 -16.20 6.10 -8.13
C ILE A 86 -14.99 6.11 -7.21
N HIS A 87 -15.19 6.12 -5.89
CA HIS A 87 -14.08 6.01 -4.93
C HIS A 87 -13.32 4.68 -5.05
N GLY A 88 -14.00 3.60 -5.44
CA GLY A 88 -13.35 2.34 -5.81
C GLY A 88 -12.41 2.51 -7.00
N ILE A 89 -12.84 3.20 -8.07
CA ILE A 89 -11.99 3.48 -9.22
C ILE A 89 -10.81 4.39 -8.83
N GLU A 90 -11.05 5.40 -7.99
CA GLU A 90 -10.01 6.27 -7.47
C GLU A 90 -8.97 5.50 -6.64
N TRP A 91 -9.40 4.51 -5.86
CA TRP A 91 -8.49 3.61 -5.14
C TRP A 91 -7.59 2.86 -6.12
N PHE A 92 -8.16 2.24 -7.16
CA PHE A 92 -7.37 1.59 -8.21
C PHE A 92 -6.37 2.54 -8.87
N ALA A 93 -6.77 3.79 -9.12
CA ALA A 93 -5.89 4.79 -9.72
C ALA A 93 -4.70 5.14 -8.81
N VAL A 94 -4.94 5.36 -7.51
CA VAL A 94 -3.87 5.63 -6.52
C VAL A 94 -2.94 4.43 -6.38
N ALA A 95 -3.50 3.22 -6.23
CA ALA A 95 -2.71 1.99 -6.10
C ALA A 95 -1.87 1.71 -7.35
N GLY A 96 -2.45 1.86 -8.55
CA GLY A 96 -1.74 1.69 -9.81
C GLY A 96 -0.59 2.67 -9.99
N ALA A 97 -0.81 3.94 -9.66
CA ALA A 97 0.23 4.96 -9.72
C ALA A 97 1.36 4.72 -8.70
N ALA A 98 1.03 4.32 -7.46
CA ALA A 98 2.03 3.96 -6.46
C ALA A 98 2.85 2.73 -6.87
N VAL A 99 2.22 1.73 -7.48
CA VAL A 99 2.90 0.54 -8.03
C VAL A 99 3.82 0.90 -9.20
N LEU A 100 3.40 1.82 -10.08
CA LEU A 100 4.26 2.30 -11.17
C LEU A 100 5.55 2.93 -10.62
N LEU A 101 5.44 3.75 -9.56
CA LEU A 101 6.60 4.33 -8.89
C LEU A 101 7.53 3.24 -8.30
N ASN A 102 6.97 2.22 -7.64
CA ASN A 102 7.76 1.07 -7.15
C ASN A 102 8.49 0.37 -8.30
N ARG A 103 7.82 0.09 -9.42
CA ARG A 103 8.42 -0.59 -10.56
C ARG A 103 9.54 0.21 -11.21
N VAL A 104 9.38 1.52 -11.30
CA VAL A 104 10.42 2.42 -11.81
C VAL A 104 11.63 2.39 -10.88
N ASP A 105 11.42 2.48 -9.57
CA ASP A 105 12.48 2.42 -8.56
C ASP A 105 13.25 1.09 -8.61
N ASP A 106 12.54 -0.04 -8.66
CA ASP A 106 13.14 -1.38 -8.83
C ASP A 106 13.99 -1.45 -10.10
N THR A 107 13.45 -0.99 -11.23
CA THR A 107 14.13 -1.07 -12.54
C THR A 107 15.38 -0.17 -12.58
N LEU A 108 15.29 1.05 -12.06
CA LEU A 108 16.43 1.98 -12.02
C LEU A 108 17.50 1.53 -11.02
N GLY A 109 17.10 0.93 -9.90
CA GLY A 109 18.02 0.36 -8.91
C GLY A 109 18.81 -0.85 -9.44
N GLU A 110 18.27 -1.59 -10.41
CA GLU A 110 18.96 -2.69 -11.08
C GLU A 110 19.97 -2.21 -12.13
N VAL A 111 19.70 -1.12 -12.85
CA VAL A 111 20.63 -0.56 -13.86
C VAL A 111 21.88 0.06 -13.24
N GLY A 112 21.83 0.44 -11.96
CA GLY A 112 22.95 1.04 -11.23
C GLY A 112 23.91 0.05 -10.53
N LYS A 113 23.72 -1.25 -10.72
CA LYS A 113 24.59 -2.33 -10.19
C LYS A 113 25.40 -2.97 -11.32
#